data_AF-A0A7X3L9Y6-F1
#
_entry.id   AF-A0A7X3L9Y6-F1
#
_cell.length_a   1.000
_cell.length_b   1.000
_cell.length_c   1.000
_cell.angle_alpha   90.00
_cell.angle_beta   90.00
_cell.angle_gamma   90.00
#
_symmetry.space_group_name_H-M   'P 1'
#
loop_
_entity.id
_entity.type
_entity.pdbx_description
1 polymer ?
#
loop_
_entity_poly.entity_id
_entity_poly.type
_entity_poly.pdbx_seq_one_letter_code
_entity_poly.pdbx_strand_id
1 'polypeptide(L)'
;MERSDAKALTKLLLDLHDNNCRAFASHPLLSKCKKFGERHAPAYGIEIFFTDKNSHALSTQIENMLANPNAGTESPYLLIDLEPANGWIKIFRLVVTELGSLNAEVVFLKAELERNISFGYRYEHPEIFNGPGAEKHAFFHVQPIKRTLVRGRNVDLPGSISWIPTSTPAFFMMASNACEIVLYAVHSACGWECLKSLRVDSYVLRRFLMTGERAASAF
;
A
#
# COMPACT_ATOMS: atom_id res chain seq x y z
N MET A 1 -17.32 -4.56 0.71
CA MET A 1 -17.27 -3.26 -0.02
C MET A 1 -18.26 -3.34 -1.17
N GLU A 2 -18.92 -2.24 -1.56
CA GLU A 2 -19.75 -2.25 -2.77
C GLU A 2 -18.91 -2.49 -4.02
N ARG A 3 -19.47 -3.16 -5.04
CA ARG A 3 -18.73 -3.44 -6.28
C ARG A 3 -18.33 -2.19 -7.05
N SER A 4 -19.14 -1.13 -6.97
CA SER A 4 -18.85 0.21 -7.53
C SER A 4 -17.56 0.79 -6.94
N ASP A 5 -17.45 0.79 -5.62
CA ASP A 5 -16.28 1.30 -4.90
C ASP A 5 -15.04 0.44 -5.18
N ALA A 6 -15.20 -0.89 -5.17
CA ALA A 6 -14.12 -1.82 -5.51
C ALA A 6 -13.57 -1.55 -6.92
N LYS A 7 -14.44 -1.33 -7.91
CA LYS A 7 -14.03 -0.94 -9.27
C LYS A 7 -13.30 0.39 -9.31
N ALA A 8 -13.80 1.39 -8.61
CA ALA A 8 -13.19 2.72 -8.58
C ALA A 8 -11.79 2.67 -7.94
N LEU A 9 -11.62 1.95 -6.84
CA LEU A 9 -10.33 1.74 -6.18
C LEU A 9 -9.37 0.90 -7.03
N THR A 10 -9.85 -0.20 -7.64
CA THR A 10 -9.03 -1.00 -8.56
C THR A 10 -8.50 -0.13 -9.68
N LYS A 11 -9.37 0.69 -10.30
CA LYS A 11 -8.95 1.60 -11.37
C LYS A 11 -7.88 2.57 -10.88
N LEU A 12 -8.06 3.21 -9.72
CA LEU A 12 -7.08 4.11 -9.14
C LEU A 12 -5.72 3.43 -8.93
N LEU A 13 -5.71 2.26 -8.29
CA LEU A 13 -4.47 1.52 -8.00
C LEU A 13 -3.73 1.09 -9.27
N LEU A 14 -4.47 0.69 -10.30
CA LEU A 14 -3.91 0.28 -11.58
C LEU A 14 -3.42 1.45 -12.42
N ASP A 15 -4.15 2.58 -12.43
CA ASP A 15 -3.68 3.80 -13.07
C ASP A 15 -2.37 4.28 -12.43
N LEU A 16 -2.29 4.27 -11.09
CA LEU A 16 -1.07 4.57 -10.35
C LEU A 16 0.06 3.61 -10.76
N HIS A 17 -0.24 2.32 -10.82
CA HIS A 17 0.74 1.30 -11.21
C HIS A 17 1.32 1.54 -12.61
N ASP A 18 0.46 1.67 -13.61
CA ASP A 18 0.89 1.84 -15.01
C ASP A 18 1.63 3.15 -15.22
N ASN A 19 1.18 4.23 -14.59
CA ASN A 19 1.85 5.53 -14.68
C ASN A 19 3.26 5.48 -14.08
N ASN A 20 3.40 4.90 -12.89
CA ASN A 20 4.68 4.83 -12.21
C ASN A 20 5.62 3.79 -12.83
N CYS A 21 5.12 2.69 -13.38
CA CYS A 21 5.94 1.76 -14.17
C CYS A 21 6.54 2.44 -15.41
N ARG A 22 5.74 3.25 -16.12
CA ARG A 22 6.23 4.04 -17.26
C ARG A 22 7.27 5.08 -16.84
N ALA A 23 7.01 5.83 -15.78
CA ALA A 23 7.95 6.83 -15.25
C ALA A 23 9.24 6.18 -14.70
N PHE A 24 9.14 5.04 -14.04
CA PHE A 24 10.27 4.29 -13.52
C PHE A 24 11.20 3.81 -14.64
N ALA A 25 10.64 3.30 -15.74
CA ALA A 25 11.40 2.83 -16.89
C ALA A 25 12.20 3.95 -17.57
N SER A 26 11.70 5.18 -17.56
CA SER A 26 12.34 6.34 -18.19
C SER A 26 13.30 7.11 -17.26
N HIS A 27 13.29 6.83 -15.95
CA HIS A 27 14.03 7.64 -14.98
C HIS A 27 15.45 7.09 -14.67
N PRO A 28 16.55 7.82 -14.99
CA PRO A 28 17.92 7.31 -14.86
C PRO A 28 18.35 7.08 -13.40
N LEU A 29 17.93 7.95 -12.46
CA LEU A 29 18.31 7.82 -11.04
C LEU A 29 17.68 6.59 -10.35
N LEU A 30 16.62 6.02 -10.92
CA LEU A 30 15.92 4.86 -10.35
C LEU A 30 16.48 3.53 -10.88
N SER A 31 17.48 3.57 -11.76
CA SER A 31 18.11 2.38 -12.35
C SER A 31 18.62 1.36 -11.32
N LYS A 32 19.12 1.82 -10.16
CA LYS A 32 19.57 0.95 -9.06
C LYS A 32 18.42 0.16 -8.42
N CYS A 33 17.20 0.70 -8.47
CA CYS A 33 16.00 0.06 -7.94
C CYS A 33 15.41 -0.99 -8.90
N LYS A 34 15.98 -1.20 -10.10
CA LYS A 34 15.48 -2.20 -11.08
C LYS A 34 15.39 -3.60 -10.51
N LYS A 35 16.25 -3.97 -9.55
CA LYS A 35 16.21 -5.25 -8.84
C LYS A 35 14.92 -5.49 -8.04
N PHE A 36 14.16 -4.43 -7.71
CA PHE A 36 12.85 -4.52 -7.07
C PHE A 36 11.70 -4.68 -8.06
N GLY A 37 11.96 -4.79 -9.37
CA GLY A 37 10.95 -5.20 -10.35
C GLY A 37 10.92 -6.72 -10.47
N GLU A 38 9.73 -7.31 -10.59
CA GLU A 38 9.46 -8.75 -10.67
C GLU A 38 10.39 -9.49 -11.63
N ARG A 39 10.62 -8.92 -12.82
CA ARG A 39 11.52 -9.49 -13.84
C ARG A 39 12.96 -9.69 -13.37
N HIS A 40 13.47 -8.80 -12.52
CA HIS A 40 14.86 -8.80 -12.09
C HIS A 40 15.04 -9.43 -10.72
N ALA A 41 13.99 -9.43 -9.90
CA ALA A 41 14.03 -9.88 -8.51
C ALA A 41 14.68 -11.26 -8.31
N PRO A 42 14.42 -12.29 -9.15
CA PRO A 42 15.08 -13.59 -9.02
C PRO A 42 16.60 -13.54 -9.17
N ALA A 43 17.11 -12.76 -10.14
CA ALA A 43 18.55 -12.64 -10.38
C ALA A 43 19.29 -11.95 -9.23
N TYR A 44 18.59 -11.14 -8.45
CA TYR A 44 19.14 -10.41 -7.30
C TYR A 44 18.73 -11.01 -5.94
N GLY A 45 18.03 -12.14 -5.92
CA GLY A 45 17.54 -12.77 -4.69
C GLY A 45 16.57 -11.89 -3.89
N ILE A 46 15.79 -11.04 -4.57
CA ILE A 46 14.82 -10.14 -3.94
C ILE A 46 13.47 -10.86 -3.85
N GLU A 47 12.90 -10.91 -2.65
CA GLU A 47 11.56 -11.50 -2.42
C GLU A 47 10.43 -10.45 -2.36
N ILE A 48 10.77 -9.18 -2.12
CA ILE A 48 9.82 -8.05 -2.12
C ILE A 48 10.07 -7.19 -3.37
N PHE A 49 9.16 -7.28 -4.33
CA PHE A 49 9.27 -6.62 -5.64
C PHE A 49 7.89 -6.17 -6.13
N PHE A 50 7.83 -5.14 -6.96
CA PHE A 50 6.60 -4.77 -7.67
C PHE A 50 6.43 -5.63 -8.94
N THR A 51 5.18 -5.95 -9.27
CA THR A 51 4.83 -6.80 -10.42
C THR A 51 5.12 -6.09 -11.74
N ASP A 52 5.46 -6.86 -12.79
CA ASP A 52 5.55 -6.37 -14.17
C ASP A 52 4.31 -6.70 -15.01
N LYS A 53 3.27 -7.24 -14.37
CA LYS A 53 1.97 -7.53 -14.99
C LYS A 53 1.24 -6.25 -15.36
N ASN A 54 0.57 -6.26 -16.51
CA ASN A 54 -0.27 -5.15 -16.94
C ASN A 54 -1.59 -5.08 -16.14
N SER A 55 -2.22 -3.91 -16.16
CA SER A 55 -3.50 -3.65 -15.50
C SER A 55 -4.61 -4.63 -15.85
N HIS A 56 -4.69 -5.10 -17.10
CA HIS A 56 -5.73 -6.05 -17.50
C HIS A 56 -5.61 -7.39 -16.75
N ALA A 57 -4.38 -7.88 -16.57
CA ALA A 57 -4.11 -9.12 -15.84
C ALA A 57 -4.38 -9.00 -14.33
N LEU A 58 -4.33 -7.78 -13.77
CA LEU A 58 -4.47 -7.51 -12.33
C LEU A 58 -5.88 -7.08 -11.92
N SER A 59 -6.66 -6.49 -12.84
CA SER A 59 -7.96 -5.87 -12.55
C SER A 59 -8.93 -6.82 -11.84
N THR A 60 -9.17 -8.00 -12.41
CA THR A 60 -10.10 -8.97 -11.83
C THR A 60 -9.61 -9.46 -10.47
N GLN A 61 -8.30 -9.65 -10.30
CA GLN A 61 -7.73 -10.10 -9.03
C GLN A 61 -7.93 -9.07 -7.92
N ILE A 62 -7.57 -7.80 -8.18
CA ILE A 62 -7.68 -6.71 -7.19
C ILE A 62 -9.16 -6.43 -6.88
N GLU A 63 -10.00 -6.31 -7.92
CA GLU A 63 -11.45 -6.04 -7.73
C GLU A 63 -12.10 -7.15 -6.91
N ASN A 64 -11.82 -8.42 -7.20
CA ASN A 64 -12.35 -9.54 -6.43
C ASN A 64 -11.86 -9.51 -4.98
N MET A 65 -10.60 -9.16 -4.72
CA MET A 65 -10.07 -9.08 -3.36
C MET A 65 -10.70 -7.95 -2.55
N LEU A 66 -10.99 -6.81 -3.20
CA LEU A 66 -11.69 -5.67 -2.58
C LEU A 66 -13.17 -5.98 -2.29
N ALA A 67 -13.85 -6.66 -3.22
CA ALA A 67 -15.28 -6.98 -3.11
C ALA A 67 -15.55 -8.20 -2.22
N ASN A 68 -14.72 -9.24 -2.34
CA ASN A 68 -14.86 -10.55 -1.71
C ASN A 68 -13.49 -11.06 -1.19
N PRO A 69 -12.96 -10.47 -0.09
CA PRO A 69 -11.67 -10.84 0.44
C PRO A 69 -11.63 -12.31 0.84
N ASN A 70 -10.69 -13.08 0.28
CA ASN A 70 -10.47 -14.48 0.62
C ASN A 70 -9.40 -14.60 1.70
N ALA A 71 -9.68 -15.32 2.78
CA ALA A 71 -8.78 -15.45 3.92
C ALA A 71 -7.39 -15.95 3.51
N GLY A 72 -6.34 -15.38 4.13
CA GLY A 72 -4.95 -15.78 3.89
C GLY A 72 -4.42 -15.46 2.49
N THR A 73 -5.06 -14.56 1.75
CA THR A 73 -4.62 -14.16 0.40
C THR A 73 -3.96 -12.78 0.37
N GLU A 74 -3.18 -12.54 -0.67
CA GLU A 74 -2.44 -11.30 -0.88
C GLU A 74 -2.40 -10.93 -2.37
N SER A 75 -2.42 -9.63 -2.67
CA SER A 75 -2.17 -9.17 -4.04
C SER A 75 -0.67 -9.11 -4.32
N PRO A 76 -0.25 -9.14 -5.61
CA PRO A 76 1.07 -8.66 -5.98
C PRO A 76 1.27 -7.22 -5.50
N TYR A 77 2.52 -6.84 -5.28
CA TYR A 77 2.85 -5.44 -5.03
C TYR A 77 2.74 -4.61 -6.32
N LEU A 78 2.03 -3.50 -6.21
CA LEU A 78 1.90 -2.47 -7.23
C LEU A 78 2.88 -1.35 -6.94
N LEU A 79 3.56 -0.85 -7.96
CA LEU A 79 4.37 0.37 -7.88
C LEU A 79 3.45 1.61 -7.90
N ILE A 80 3.18 2.23 -6.76
CA ILE A 80 2.13 3.26 -6.67
C ILE A 80 2.63 4.70 -6.70
N ASP A 81 3.91 4.94 -6.40
CA ASP A 81 4.51 6.27 -6.44
C ASP A 81 6.06 6.20 -6.46
N LEU A 82 6.69 7.30 -6.86
CA LEU A 82 8.13 7.48 -6.99
C LEU A 82 8.57 8.80 -6.35
N GLU A 83 9.71 8.80 -5.65
CA GLU A 83 10.40 10.04 -5.26
C GLU A 83 11.80 10.06 -5.88
N PRO A 84 11.93 10.42 -7.17
CA PRO A 84 13.18 10.25 -7.89
C PRO A 84 14.32 11.11 -7.37
N ALA A 85 14.00 12.29 -6.80
CA ALA A 85 14.98 13.18 -6.17
C ALA A 85 15.74 12.50 -5.02
N ASN A 86 15.06 11.60 -4.29
CA ASN A 86 15.62 10.89 -3.14
C ASN A 86 15.94 9.41 -3.45
N GLY A 87 15.54 8.93 -4.62
CA GLY A 87 15.74 7.55 -5.07
C GLY A 87 14.79 6.53 -4.45
N TRP A 88 13.65 6.96 -3.91
CA TRP A 88 12.64 6.05 -3.34
C TRP A 88 11.65 5.59 -4.39
N ILE A 89 11.25 4.32 -4.27
CA ILE A 89 10.04 3.80 -4.89
C ILE A 89 9.07 3.37 -3.78
N LYS A 90 7.78 3.48 -4.04
CA LYS A 90 6.72 3.11 -3.10
C LYS A 90 5.87 2.03 -3.71
N ILE A 91 5.77 0.90 -3.01
CA ILE A 91 4.99 -0.24 -3.45
C ILE A 91 3.85 -0.51 -2.47
N PHE A 92 2.74 -0.99 -3.00
CA PHE A 92 1.49 -1.23 -2.27
C PHE A 92 0.95 -2.61 -2.57
N ARG A 93 0.37 -3.27 -1.57
CA ARG A 93 -0.46 -4.45 -1.81
C ARG A 93 -1.63 -4.54 -0.86
N LEU A 94 -2.62 -5.34 -1.26
CA LEU A 94 -3.69 -5.80 -0.40
C LEU A 94 -3.26 -7.10 0.29
N VAL A 95 -3.61 -7.24 1.56
CA VAL A 95 -3.39 -8.45 2.35
C VAL A 95 -4.68 -8.77 3.09
N VAL A 96 -5.15 -10.01 2.98
CA VAL A 96 -6.32 -10.48 3.71
C VAL A 96 -5.85 -11.38 4.84
N THR A 97 -6.25 -11.09 6.07
CA THR A 97 -5.89 -11.91 7.23
C THR A 97 -6.50 -13.31 7.13
N GLU A 98 -6.04 -14.25 7.96
CA GLU A 98 -6.67 -15.57 8.11
C GLU A 98 -8.13 -15.49 8.57
N LEU A 99 -8.53 -14.36 9.17
CA LEU A 99 -9.90 -14.08 9.59
C LEU A 99 -10.75 -13.42 8.49
N GLY A 100 -10.18 -13.18 7.29
CA GLY A 100 -10.87 -12.57 6.15
C GLY A 100 -10.89 -11.04 6.15
N SER A 101 -10.19 -10.38 7.08
CA SER A 101 -10.12 -8.92 7.12
C SER A 101 -9.17 -8.36 6.06
N LEU A 102 -9.67 -7.45 5.24
CA LEU A 102 -8.87 -6.77 4.21
C LEU A 102 -8.04 -5.64 4.81
N ASN A 103 -6.73 -5.74 4.61
CA ASN A 103 -5.71 -4.78 5.03
C ASN A 103 -4.91 -4.29 3.81
N ALA A 104 -4.09 -3.27 4.03
CA ALA A 104 -3.17 -2.77 3.03
C ALA A 104 -1.74 -2.68 3.59
N GLU A 105 -0.74 -2.90 2.74
CA GLU A 105 0.66 -2.68 3.07
C GLU A 105 1.28 -1.70 2.10
N VAL A 106 2.04 -0.75 2.64
CA VAL A 106 2.88 0.18 1.86
C VAL A 106 4.32 -0.04 2.27
N VAL A 107 5.21 -0.22 1.30
CA VAL A 107 6.65 -0.37 1.51
C VAL A 107 7.39 0.66 0.68
N PHE A 108 8.31 1.35 1.32
CA PHE A 108 9.23 2.32 0.71
C PHE A 108 10.56 1.63 0.53
N LEU A 109 11.06 1.59 -0.71
CA LEU A 109 12.28 0.90 -1.07
C LEU A 109 13.27 1.86 -1.73
N LYS A 110 14.53 1.74 -1.35
CA LYS A 110 15.65 2.45 -1.97
C LYS A 110 16.85 1.52 -2.09
N ALA A 111 17.55 1.63 -3.21
CA ALA A 111 18.82 0.95 -3.44
C ALA A 111 19.98 1.96 -3.33
N GLU A 112 20.90 1.71 -2.40
CA GLU A 112 22.16 2.44 -2.28
C GLU A 112 23.32 1.61 -2.85
N LEU A 113 24.52 2.18 -2.85
CA LEU A 113 25.70 1.53 -3.46
C LEU A 113 26.04 0.18 -2.81
N GLU A 114 25.95 0.12 -1.47
CA GLU A 114 26.41 -1.03 -0.69
C GLU A 114 25.26 -1.81 -0.03
N ARG A 115 24.05 -1.24 0.01
CA ARG A 115 22.90 -1.86 0.69
C ARG A 115 21.56 -1.39 0.15
N ASN A 116 20.52 -2.11 0.54
CA ASN A 116 19.15 -1.64 0.43
C ASN A 116 18.76 -0.87 1.69
N ILE A 117 17.79 0.02 1.55
CA ILE A 117 17.10 0.63 2.69
C ILE A 117 15.60 0.50 2.44
N SER A 118 14.87 0.10 3.48
CA SER A 118 13.41 0.09 3.44
C SER A 118 12.76 0.39 4.78
N PHE A 119 11.52 0.83 4.69
CA PHE A 119 10.56 0.84 5.77
C PHE A 119 9.17 0.61 5.20
N GLY A 120 8.23 0.16 6.03
CA GLY A 120 6.88 -0.08 5.57
C GLY A 120 5.89 0.00 6.70
N TYR A 121 4.62 0.10 6.32
CA TYR A 121 3.49 0.16 7.22
C TYR A 121 2.38 -0.77 6.74
N ARG A 122 1.74 -1.45 7.68
CA ARG A 122 0.50 -2.17 7.48
C ARG A 122 -0.66 -1.37 8.07
N TYR A 123 -1.69 -1.19 7.27
CA TYR A 123 -2.96 -0.55 7.62
C TYR A 123 -3.95 -1.67 7.88
N GLU A 124 -4.25 -1.93 9.15
CA GLU A 124 -5.02 -3.11 9.57
C GLU A 124 -6.18 -2.77 10.49
N HIS A 125 -7.33 -3.41 10.27
CA HIS A 125 -8.39 -3.41 11.28
C HIS A 125 -7.94 -4.24 12.49
N PRO A 126 -8.15 -3.78 13.74
CA PRO A 126 -7.86 -4.60 14.90
C PRO A 126 -8.72 -5.86 14.87
N GLU A 127 -8.15 -6.94 15.39
CA GLU A 127 -8.80 -8.23 15.52
C GLU A 127 -10.16 -8.11 16.19
N ILE A 128 -11.08 -9.03 15.86
CA ILE A 128 -12.44 -9.07 16.39
C ILE A 128 -12.39 -9.28 17.91
N PHE A 129 -12.43 -8.20 18.68
CA PHE A 129 -12.55 -8.27 20.13
C PHE A 129 -14.02 -8.43 20.50
N ASN A 130 -14.50 -9.67 20.56
CA ASN A 130 -15.84 -9.96 21.09
C ASN A 130 -15.82 -9.84 22.62
N GLY A 131 -16.02 -8.61 23.16
CA GLY A 131 -16.13 -8.38 24.60
C GLY A 131 -16.26 -6.90 25.02
N PRO A 132 -16.53 -6.62 26.31
CA PRO A 132 -16.63 -5.26 26.84
C PRO A 132 -15.32 -4.47 26.60
N GLY A 133 -15.39 -3.39 25.83
CA GLY A 133 -14.21 -2.62 25.40
C GLY A 133 -13.89 -2.72 23.91
N ALA A 134 -14.60 -3.55 23.14
CA ALA A 134 -14.52 -3.61 21.68
C ALA A 134 -14.63 -2.21 21.03
N GLU A 135 -15.52 -1.38 21.56
CA GLU A 135 -15.78 -0.02 21.07
C GLU A 135 -14.62 0.96 21.35
N LYS A 136 -13.73 0.65 22.30
CA LYS A 136 -12.54 1.48 22.61
C LYS A 136 -11.42 1.31 21.58
N HIS A 137 -11.51 0.27 20.74
CA HIS A 137 -10.55 -0.04 19.68
C HIS A 137 -11.21 -0.06 18.30
N ALA A 138 -12.25 0.75 18.07
CA ALA A 138 -12.88 0.93 16.75
C ALA A 138 -11.97 1.64 15.69
N PHE A 139 -10.67 1.70 15.94
CA PHE A 139 -9.67 2.38 15.13
C PHE A 139 -8.81 1.34 14.42
N PHE A 140 -8.55 1.51 13.12
CA PHE A 140 -7.54 0.71 12.44
C PHE A 140 -6.14 1.18 12.87
N HIS A 141 -5.19 0.25 12.88
CA HIS A 141 -3.81 0.48 13.25
C HIS A 141 -2.96 0.71 12.00
N VAL A 142 -2.04 1.67 12.12
CA VAL A 142 -0.90 1.75 11.22
C VAL A 142 0.30 1.14 11.95
N GLN A 143 0.64 -0.10 11.61
CA GLN A 143 1.74 -0.82 12.24
C GLN A 143 2.99 -0.78 11.35
N PRO A 144 4.13 -0.29 11.86
CA PRO A 144 5.39 -0.42 11.12
C PRO A 144 5.75 -1.89 10.94
N ILE A 145 6.16 -2.28 9.74
CA ILE A 145 6.54 -3.66 9.40
C ILE A 145 8.02 -3.76 9.07
N LYS A 146 8.66 -4.83 9.54
CA LYS A 146 10.02 -5.27 9.16
C LYS A 146 10.01 -6.60 8.41
N ARG A 147 8.93 -7.35 8.56
CA ARG A 147 8.65 -8.65 7.96
C ARG A 147 7.25 -8.66 7.43
N THR A 148 7.02 -9.43 6.39
CA THR A 148 5.68 -9.68 5.89
C THR A 148 5.54 -11.08 5.30
N LEU A 149 4.30 -11.55 5.17
CA LEU A 149 4.02 -12.87 4.60
C LEU A 149 4.01 -12.77 3.08
N VAL A 150 4.75 -13.67 2.42
CA VAL A 150 4.72 -13.85 0.96
C VAL A 150 4.57 -15.33 0.69
N ARG A 151 3.45 -15.74 0.09
CA ARG A 151 3.11 -17.13 -0.23
C ARG A 151 3.28 -18.06 0.97
N GLY A 152 2.77 -17.63 2.14
CA GLY A 152 2.83 -18.39 3.39
C GLY A 152 4.20 -18.43 4.08
N ARG A 153 5.20 -17.66 3.59
CA ARG A 153 6.53 -17.58 4.22
C ARG A 153 6.80 -16.18 4.75
N ASN A 154 7.39 -16.08 5.93
CA ASN A 154 7.84 -14.80 6.49
C ASN A 154 9.08 -14.32 5.73
N VAL A 155 9.00 -13.13 5.16
CA VAL A 155 10.04 -12.49 4.37
C VAL A 155 10.42 -11.17 5.03
N ASP A 156 11.73 -10.94 5.24
CA ASP A 156 12.26 -9.67 5.72
C ASP A 156 12.17 -8.59 4.63
N LEU A 157 11.80 -7.36 5.01
CA LEU A 157 11.88 -6.25 4.09
C LEU A 157 13.36 -5.94 3.76
N PRO A 158 13.71 -5.75 2.46
CA PRO A 158 15.10 -5.55 2.05
C PRO A 158 15.74 -4.33 2.73
N GLY A 159 16.73 -4.55 3.59
CA GLY A 159 17.42 -3.45 4.27
C GLY A 159 16.53 -2.67 5.24
N SER A 160 15.58 -3.35 5.88
CA SER A 160 14.68 -2.71 6.85
C SER A 160 15.44 -1.90 7.90
N ILE A 161 14.96 -0.68 8.15
CA ILE A 161 15.58 0.22 9.12
C ILE A 161 15.41 -0.35 10.54
N SER A 162 16.53 -0.56 11.23
CA SER A 162 16.57 -1.28 12.51
C SER A 162 15.88 -0.54 13.67
N TRP A 163 15.93 0.79 13.69
CA TRP A 163 15.38 1.60 14.80
C TRP A 163 13.86 1.77 14.75
N ILE A 164 13.18 1.37 13.66
CA ILE A 164 11.72 1.51 13.57
C ILE A 164 11.06 0.59 14.60
N PRO A 165 10.26 1.13 15.55
CA PRO A 165 9.56 0.31 16.53
C PRO A 165 8.41 -0.45 15.84
N THR A 166 8.34 -1.75 16.05
CA THR A 166 7.27 -2.61 15.49
C THR A 166 6.30 -3.12 16.55
N SER A 167 6.58 -2.85 17.83
CA SER A 167 5.85 -3.34 19.00
C SER A 167 4.64 -2.49 19.39
N THR A 168 4.44 -1.34 18.76
CA THR A 168 3.36 -0.41 19.10
C THR A 168 2.78 0.17 17.81
N PRO A 169 1.44 0.22 17.65
CA PRO A 169 0.82 0.92 16.55
C PRO A 169 1.35 2.36 16.48
N ALA A 170 1.72 2.81 15.29
CA ALA A 170 2.21 4.17 15.11
C ALA A 170 1.08 5.19 15.31
N PHE A 171 -0.15 4.85 14.88
CA PHE A 171 -1.31 5.74 14.96
C PHE A 171 -2.62 4.95 15.07
N PHE A 172 -3.59 5.53 15.80
CA PHE A 172 -4.99 5.13 15.78
C PHE A 172 -5.74 6.02 14.79
N MET A 173 -6.38 5.43 13.79
CA MET A 173 -7.18 6.16 12.81
C MET A 173 -8.56 5.52 12.67
N MET A 174 -9.57 6.35 12.46
CA MET A 174 -10.94 5.86 12.26
C MET A 174 -11.11 5.51 10.79
N ALA A 175 -11.47 4.25 10.52
CA ALA A 175 -11.98 3.78 9.23
C ALA A 175 -13.25 2.98 9.51
N SER A 176 -14.34 3.37 8.87
CA SER A 176 -15.62 2.69 9.00
C SER A 176 -15.71 1.44 8.12
N ASN A 177 -14.79 1.27 7.17
CA ASN A 177 -14.75 0.13 6.28
C ASN A 177 -13.36 -0.07 5.64
N ALA A 178 -13.18 -1.19 4.94
CA ALA A 178 -11.93 -1.51 4.26
C ALA A 178 -11.60 -0.59 3.06
N CYS A 179 -12.57 0.12 2.49
CA CYS A 179 -12.29 1.13 1.46
C CYS A 179 -11.47 2.27 2.06
N GLU A 180 -11.85 2.74 3.25
CA GLU A 180 -11.12 3.81 3.93
C GLU A 180 -9.70 3.41 4.32
N ILE A 181 -9.47 2.14 4.71
CA ILE A 181 -8.11 1.60 4.92
C ILE A 181 -7.25 1.79 3.66
N VAL A 182 -7.75 1.38 2.50
CA VAL A 182 -7.04 1.53 1.22
C VAL A 182 -6.78 3.01 0.92
N LEU A 183 -7.77 3.88 1.17
CA LEU A 183 -7.61 5.33 0.97
C LEU A 183 -6.53 5.92 1.87
N TYR A 184 -6.48 5.56 3.15
CA TYR A 184 -5.42 6.02 4.06
C TYR A 184 -4.04 5.55 3.61
N ALA A 185 -3.93 4.30 3.18
CA ALA A 185 -2.68 3.73 2.68
C ALA A 185 -2.20 4.38 1.37
N VAL A 186 -3.11 4.65 0.43
CA VAL A 186 -2.77 5.36 -0.81
C VAL A 186 -2.41 6.81 -0.51
N HIS A 187 -3.18 7.51 0.31
CA HIS A 187 -2.93 8.90 0.69
C HIS A 187 -1.56 9.08 1.37
N SER A 188 -1.22 8.20 2.32
CA SER A 188 0.06 8.29 3.03
C SER A 188 1.28 8.06 2.12
N ALA A 189 1.10 7.27 1.06
CA ALA A 189 2.15 6.97 0.11
C ALA A 189 2.24 8.02 -1.00
N CYS A 190 1.11 8.44 -1.57
CA CYS A 190 1.04 9.17 -2.84
C CYS A 190 0.56 10.62 -2.70
N GLY A 191 0.15 11.05 -1.50
CA GLY A 191 -0.54 12.32 -1.30
C GLY A 191 -2.01 12.30 -1.71
N TRP A 192 -2.70 13.41 -1.51
CA TRP A 192 -4.14 13.55 -1.74
C TRP A 192 -4.49 13.80 -3.21
N GLU A 193 -3.53 14.31 -4.00
CA GLU A 193 -3.72 14.73 -5.38
C GLU A 193 -4.14 13.57 -6.28
N CYS A 194 -3.60 12.37 -6.03
CA CYS A 194 -3.96 11.16 -6.76
C CYS A 194 -5.43 10.76 -6.56
N LEU A 195 -6.06 11.19 -5.46
CA LEU A 195 -7.43 10.83 -5.09
C LEU A 195 -8.49 11.71 -5.76
N LYS A 196 -8.11 12.82 -6.42
CA LYS A 196 -9.05 13.80 -7.02
C LYS A 196 -10.02 13.18 -8.04
N SER A 197 -9.56 12.18 -8.77
CA SER A 197 -10.35 11.50 -9.81
C SER A 197 -11.28 10.43 -9.23
N LEU A 198 -11.09 10.05 -7.97
CA LEU A 198 -11.87 8.98 -7.34
C LEU A 198 -13.31 9.45 -7.10
N ARG A 199 -14.26 8.56 -7.38
CA ARG A 199 -15.70 8.79 -7.24
C ARG A 199 -16.29 7.73 -6.30
N VAL A 200 -15.92 7.84 -5.03
CA VAL A 200 -16.38 6.97 -3.94
C VAL A 200 -17.00 7.86 -2.86
N ASP A 201 -18.17 7.48 -2.35
CA ASP A 201 -18.78 8.21 -1.23
C ASP A 201 -18.12 7.78 0.08
N SER A 202 -17.03 8.47 0.45
CA SER A 202 -16.32 8.24 1.70
C SER A 202 -16.10 9.56 2.43
N TYR A 203 -16.35 9.54 3.74
CA TYR A 203 -16.03 10.66 4.62
C TYR A 203 -14.53 10.98 4.60
N VAL A 204 -13.69 9.94 4.65
CA VAL A 204 -12.23 10.07 4.60
C VAL A 204 -11.76 10.69 3.29
N LEU A 205 -12.30 10.23 2.15
CA LEU A 205 -11.96 10.82 0.84
C LEU A 205 -12.29 12.32 0.81
N ARG A 206 -13.51 12.71 1.20
CA ARG A 206 -13.92 14.12 1.27
C ARG A 206 -12.99 14.93 2.16
N ARG A 207 -12.62 14.40 3.32
CA ARG A 207 -11.73 15.08 4.27
C ARG A 207 -10.34 15.32 3.67
N PHE A 208 -9.74 14.32 3.01
CA PHE A 208 -8.44 14.47 2.37
C PHE A 208 -8.45 15.54 1.28
N LEU A 209 -9.45 15.51 0.40
CA LEU A 209 -9.57 16.48 -0.68
C LEU A 209 -9.76 17.91 -0.14
N MET A 210 -10.66 18.12 0.82
CA MET A 210 -10.87 19.45 1.44
C MET A 210 -9.62 19.98 2.15
N THR A 211 -8.91 19.11 2.89
CA THR A 211 -7.73 19.54 3.65
C THR A 211 -6.58 19.87 2.71
N GLY A 212 -6.37 19.04 1.68
CA GLY A 212 -5.34 19.25 0.67
C GLY A 212 -5.56 20.53 -0.13
N GLU A 213 -6.79 20.81 -0.57
CA GLU A 213 -7.11 22.05 -1.29
C GLU A 213 -6.86 23.30 -0.45
N ARG A 214 -7.25 23.28 0.84
CA ARG A 214 -6.98 24.38 1.76
C ARG A 214 -5.49 24.59 2.00
N ALA A 215 -4.72 23.51 2.12
CA ALA A 215 -3.28 23.59 2.29
C ALA A 215 -2.62 24.22 1.06
N ALA A 216 -3.05 23.83 -0.15
CA ALA A 216 -2.54 24.40 -1.40
C ALA A 216 -2.88 25.89 -1.56
N SER A 217 -4.03 26.36 -1.05
CA SER A 217 -4.40 27.79 -1.10
C SER A 217 -3.70 28.68 -0.08
N ALA A 218 -2.94 28.09 0.87
CA ALA A 218 -2.26 28.81 1.94
C ALA A 218 -0.80 29.19 1.60
N PHE A 219 -0.31 28.79 0.43
CA PHE A 219 1.02 29.08 -0.11
C PHE A 219 0.90 29.80 -1.46
#